data_AF-A0A0X3R3I5-F1
#
_entry.id   AF-A0A0X3R3I5-F1
#
_cell.length_a   1.000
_cell.length_b   1.000
_cell.length_c   1.000
_cell.angle_alpha   90.00
_cell.angle_beta   90.00
_cell.angle_gamma   90.00
#
_symmetry.space_group_name_H-M   'P 1'
#
loop_
_entity.id
_entity.type
_entity.pdbx_description
1 polymer ?
#
loop_
_entity_poly.entity_id
_entity_poly.type
_entity_poly.pdbx_seq_one_letter_code
_entity_poly.pdbx_strand_id
1 'polypeptide(L)'
;MRLMTFTCPLCAAAGQRFPLHSAGKRQARTACRGCGVVLRSDPRLGMHTFYLLYTQFIAMLAVFPVIWAYTLGRWFWLAAILALLSVLCWLPGMIRHARSPIVRATPDPNRSYARRMP
;
A
#
# COMPACT_ATOMS: atom_id res chain seq x y z
N MET A 1 -12.20 -1.69 -13.18
CA MET A 1 -11.60 -1.70 -11.82
C MET A 1 -10.39 -0.74 -11.76
N ARG A 2 -10.59 0.53 -11.38
CA ARG A 2 -9.52 1.56 -11.27
C ARG A 2 -8.92 1.68 -9.85
N LEU A 3 -9.27 0.78 -8.91
CA LEU A 3 -8.95 0.95 -7.48
C LEU A 3 -7.46 0.85 -7.13
N MET A 4 -6.64 0.17 -7.94
CA MET A 4 -5.22 -0.05 -7.67
C MET A 4 -4.29 0.67 -8.65
N THR A 5 -4.86 1.43 -9.58
CA THR A 5 -4.13 2.14 -10.62
C THR A 5 -4.21 3.62 -10.36
N PHE A 6 -3.11 4.32 -10.61
CA PHE A 6 -3.08 5.77 -10.56
C PHE A 6 -2.61 6.37 -11.89
N THR A 7 -2.89 7.65 -12.07
CA THR A 7 -2.43 8.48 -13.18
C THR A 7 -1.23 9.29 -12.72
N CYS A 8 -0.21 9.41 -13.58
CA CYS A 8 0.93 10.27 -13.27
C CYS A 8 0.49 11.73 -13.24
N PRO A 9 0.78 12.50 -12.17
CA PRO A 9 0.40 13.92 -12.10
C PRO A 9 1.20 14.81 -13.07
N LEU A 10 2.29 14.30 -13.65
CA LEU A 10 3.20 15.08 -14.51
C LEU A 10 2.89 14.89 -15.99
N CYS A 11 2.83 13.64 -16.45
CA CYS A 11 2.69 13.31 -17.86
C CYS A 11 1.32 12.68 -18.19
N ALA A 12 0.37 12.71 -17.24
CA ALA A 12 -0.97 12.12 -17.35
C ALA A 12 -1.01 10.62 -17.70
N ALA A 13 0.14 9.93 -17.74
CA ALA A 13 0.20 8.51 -18.07
C ALA A 13 -0.63 7.68 -17.08
N ALA A 14 -1.67 7.02 -17.60
CA ALA A 14 -2.62 6.24 -16.82
C ALA A 14 -2.15 4.79 -16.60
N GLY A 15 -2.82 4.08 -15.68
CA GLY A 15 -2.64 2.64 -15.49
C GLY A 15 -1.38 2.26 -14.71
N GLN A 16 -0.75 3.20 -14.01
CA GLN A 16 0.43 2.91 -13.19
C GLN A 16 0.02 2.22 -11.90
N ARG A 17 0.90 1.34 -11.40
CA ARG A 17 0.68 0.60 -10.15
C ARG A 17 1.93 0.66 -9.31
N PHE A 18 1.75 0.72 -8.00
CA PHE A 18 2.83 0.49 -7.06
C PHE A 18 3.16 -1.01 -7.01
N PRO A 19 4.42 -1.38 -6.76
CA PRO A 19 4.79 -2.77 -6.69
C PRO A 19 4.11 -3.46 -5.51
N LEU A 20 3.63 -4.68 -5.73
CA LEU A 20 2.78 -5.41 -4.78
C LEU A 20 3.45 -5.64 -3.41
N HIS A 21 4.77 -5.85 -3.40
CA HIS A 21 5.55 -6.04 -2.18
C HIS A 21 5.65 -4.76 -1.32
N SER A 22 5.30 -3.60 -1.88
CA SER A 22 5.35 -2.32 -1.17
C SER A 22 4.08 -1.99 -0.39
N ALA A 23 3.06 -2.88 -0.42
CA ALA A 23 1.77 -2.68 0.26
C ALA A 23 1.90 -2.45 1.78
N GLY A 24 2.86 -3.15 2.42
CA GLY A 24 3.13 -3.01 3.85
C GLY A 24 4.05 -1.83 4.19
N LYS A 25 4.71 -1.22 3.20
CA LYS A 25 5.60 -0.08 3.45
C LYS A 25 4.77 1.17 3.75
N ARG A 26 5.30 2.06 4.60
CA ARG A 26 4.64 3.35 4.86
C ARG A 26 4.46 4.15 3.57
N GLN A 27 5.50 4.18 2.73
CA GLN A 27 5.50 4.88 1.44
C GLN A 27 6.03 3.95 0.36
N ALA A 28 5.20 3.68 -0.64
CA ALA A 28 5.57 2.93 -1.83
C ALA A 28 6.21 3.85 -2.86
N ARG A 29 7.24 3.36 -3.55
CA ARG A 29 7.94 4.06 -4.63
C ARG A 29 7.78 3.28 -5.92
N THR A 30 7.61 3.98 -7.04
CA THR A 30 7.59 3.39 -8.38
C THR A 30 8.02 4.43 -9.41
N ALA A 31 8.69 4.00 -10.48
CA ALA A 31 9.04 4.87 -11.58
C ALA A 31 7.85 5.00 -12.55
N CYS A 32 7.58 6.22 -12.99
CA CYS A 32 6.56 6.46 -14.00
C CYS A 32 6.99 5.88 -15.35
N ARG A 33 6.13 5.06 -15.99
CA ARG A 33 6.43 4.45 -17.31
C ARG A 33 6.56 5.46 -18.45
N GLY A 34 5.90 6.61 -18.35
CA GLY A 34 5.97 7.68 -19.36
C GLY A 34 7.21 8.56 -19.19
N CYS A 35 7.26 9.35 -18.11
CA CYS A 35 8.34 10.31 -17.87
C CYS A 35 9.55 9.78 -17.06
N GLY A 36 9.58 8.51 -16.64
CA GLY A 36 10.70 7.94 -15.86
C GLY A 36 10.86 8.45 -14.42
N VAL A 37 10.13 9.50 -14.03
CA VAL A 37 10.25 10.12 -12.70
C VAL A 37 9.82 9.15 -11.61
N VAL A 38 10.61 9.08 -10.52
CA VAL A 38 10.28 8.28 -9.34
C VAL A 38 9.17 8.95 -8.54
N LEU A 39 8.02 8.29 -8.46
CA LEU A 39 6.85 8.70 -7.71
C LEU A 39 6.81 7.97 -6.37
N ARG A 40 6.29 8.64 -5.34
CA ARG A 40 6.09 8.14 -3.99
C ARG A 40 4.63 8.35 -3.60
N SER A 41 4.01 7.33 -3.03
CA SER A 41 2.73 7.50 -2.33
C SER A 41 2.98 8.13 -0.97
N ASP A 42 2.25 9.18 -0.61
CA ASP A 42 2.32 9.83 0.69
C ASP A 42 0.96 9.74 1.41
N PRO A 43 0.64 8.56 1.99
CA PRO A 43 -0.59 8.40 2.73
C PRO A 43 -0.58 9.27 3.98
N ARG A 44 -1.71 9.93 4.26
CA ARG A 44 -1.92 10.65 5.53
C ARG A 44 -1.60 9.73 6.70
N LEU A 45 -0.94 10.27 7.72
CA LEU A 45 -0.49 9.50 8.88
C LEU A 45 -1.65 8.70 9.49
N GLY A 46 -2.83 9.32 9.64
CA GLY A 46 -4.03 8.66 10.13
C GLY A 46 -4.43 7.41 9.33
N MET A 47 -4.39 7.45 8.00
CA MET A 47 -4.72 6.29 7.16
C MET A 47 -3.69 5.16 7.29
N HIS A 48 -2.44 5.49 7.57
CA HIS A 48 -1.43 4.47 7.87
C HIS A 48 -1.66 3.83 9.23
N THR A 49 -1.98 4.62 10.25
CA THR A 49 -2.30 4.12 11.59
C THR A 49 -3.55 3.24 11.58
N PHE A 50 -4.61 3.65 10.88
CA PHE A 50 -5.80 2.82 10.68
C PHE A 50 -5.48 1.49 10.00
N TYR A 51 -4.61 1.49 9.00
CA TYR A 51 -4.17 0.26 8.33
C TYR A 51 -3.43 -0.68 9.30
N LEU A 52 -2.52 -0.14 10.13
CA LEU A 52 -1.80 -0.94 11.13
C LEU A 52 -2.76 -1.56 12.15
N LEU A 53 -3.68 -0.76 12.70
CA LEU A 53 -4.72 -1.22 13.62
C LEU A 53 -5.58 -2.32 13.00
N TYR A 54 -6.01 -2.13 11.74
CA TYR A 54 -6.77 -3.12 10.99
C TYR A 54 -5.99 -4.43 10.83
N THR A 55 -4.73 -4.38 10.38
CA THR A 55 -3.91 -5.58 10.21
C THR A 55 -3.67 -6.30 11.53
N GLN A 56 -3.50 -5.56 12.62
CA GLN A 56 -3.29 -6.14 13.94
C GLN A 56 -4.56 -6.78 14.49
N PHE A 57 -5.72 -6.14 14.30
CA PHE A 57 -7.01 -6.70 14.69
C PHE A 57 -7.32 -8.00 13.95
N ILE A 58 -7.07 -8.04 12.63
CA ILE A 58 -7.26 -9.26 11.84
C ILE A 58 -6.30 -10.36 12.25
N ALA A 59 -5.02 -10.03 12.47
CA ALA A 59 -4.06 -11.01 12.95
C ALA A 59 -4.48 -11.61 14.30
N MET A 60 -4.98 -10.78 15.21
CA MET A 60 -5.49 -11.21 16.52
C MET A 60 -6.70 -12.15 16.39
N LEU A 61 -7.68 -11.82 15.54
CA LEU A 61 -8.83 -12.70 15.27
C LEU A 61 -8.42 -14.05 14.69
N ALA A 62 -7.34 -14.07 13.91
CA ALA A 62 -6.88 -15.27 13.24
C ALA A 62 -6.10 -16.24 14.13
N VAL A 63 -5.67 -15.81 15.32
CA VAL A 63 -4.93 -16.67 16.26
C VAL A 63 -5.75 -17.92 16.61
N PHE A 64 -7.03 -17.75 16.96
CA PHE A 64 -7.92 -18.86 17.32
C PHE A 64 -8.10 -19.91 16.20
N PRO A 65 -8.50 -19.53 14.96
CA PRO A 65 -8.65 -20.51 13.90
C PRO A 65 -7.31 -21.12 13.45
N VAL A 66 -6.20 -20.39 13.56
CA VAL A 66 -4.85 -20.94 13.29
C VAL A 66 -4.49 -22.02 14.30
N ILE A 67 -4.65 -21.74 15.61
CA ILE A 67 -4.38 -22.72 16.67
C ILE A 67 -5.26 -23.95 16.48
N TRP A 68 -6.56 -23.76 16.22
CA TRP A 68 -7.50 -24.86 15.98
C TRP A 68 -7.10 -25.74 14.78
N ALA A 69 -6.75 -25.12 13.65
CA ALA A 69 -6.34 -25.85 12.45
C ALA A 69 -5.02 -26.59 12.68
N TYR A 70 -4.09 -25.99 13.43
CA TYR A 70 -2.79 -26.58 13.75
C TYR A 70 -2.94 -27.77 14.72
N THR A 71 -3.69 -27.62 15.81
CA THR A 71 -3.86 -28.67 16.83
C THR A 71 -4.61 -29.88 16.30
N LEU A 72 -5.53 -29.70 15.36
CA LEU A 72 -6.25 -30.80 14.71
C LEU A 72 -5.55 -31.36 13.46
N GLY A 73 -4.33 -30.90 13.12
CA GLY A 73 -3.59 -31.37 11.94
C GLY A 73 -4.29 -31.06 10.60
N ARG A 74 -5.14 -30.03 10.57
CA ARG A 74 -5.96 -29.65 9.41
C ARG A 74 -5.15 -28.72 8.49
N TRP A 75 -4.09 -29.25 7.88
CA TRP A 75 -3.13 -28.49 7.06
C TRP A 75 -3.76 -27.69 5.92
N PHE A 76 -4.77 -28.25 5.25
CA PHE A 76 -5.50 -27.53 4.19
C PHE A 76 -6.20 -26.27 4.73
N TRP A 77 -6.85 -26.38 5.89
CA TRP A 77 -7.52 -25.26 6.55
C TRP A 77 -6.51 -24.23 7.06
N LEU A 78 -5.38 -24.69 7.60
CA LEU A 78 -4.28 -23.81 8.00
C LEU A 78 -3.79 -22.97 6.81
N ALA A 79 -3.53 -23.62 5.66
CA ALA A 79 -3.11 -22.93 4.44
C ALA A 79 -4.18 -21.94 3.94
N ALA A 80 -5.46 -22.32 3.98
CA ALA A 80 -6.57 -21.46 3.58
C ALA A 80 -6.68 -20.22 4.48
N ILE A 81 -6.54 -20.38 5.80
CA ILE A 81 -6.56 -19.26 6.77
C ILE A 81 -5.38 -18.32 6.49
N LEU A 82 -4.16 -18.85 6.31
CA LEU A 82 -2.98 -18.04 6.01
C LEU A 82 -3.10 -17.29 4.67
N ALA A 83 -3.64 -17.94 3.64
CA ALA A 83 -3.90 -17.32 2.35
C ALA A 83 -4.93 -16.18 2.49
N LEU A 84 -6.02 -16.42 3.21
CA LEU A 84 -7.05 -15.42 3.47
C LEU A 84 -6.50 -14.20 4.23
N LEU A 85 -5.69 -14.43 5.27
CA LEU A 85 -5.03 -13.35 6.01
C LEU A 85 -4.12 -12.53 5.12
N SER A 86 -3.35 -13.19 4.26
CA SER A 86 -2.45 -12.53 3.32
C SER A 86 -3.24 -11.60 2.39
N VAL A 87 -4.36 -12.08 1.85
CA VAL A 87 -5.24 -11.28 0.97
C VAL A 87 -5.87 -10.11 1.72
N LEU A 88 -6.39 -10.34 2.93
CA LEU A 88 -7.01 -9.31 3.77
C LEU A 88 -6.04 -8.21 4.18
N CYS A 89 -4.77 -8.54 4.46
CA CYS A 89 -3.76 -7.53 4.77
C CYS A 89 -3.27 -6.79 3.52
N TRP A 90 -3.23 -7.47 2.37
CA TRP A 90 -2.63 -6.94 1.15
C TRP A 90 -3.54 -6.00 0.36
N LEU A 91 -4.82 -6.36 0.18
CA LEU A 91 -5.77 -5.56 -0.59
C LEU A 91 -5.93 -4.13 -0.05
N PRO A 92 -6.13 -3.90 1.26
CA PRO A 92 -6.27 -2.55 1.81
C PRO A 92 -4.98 -1.75 1.72
N GLY A 93 -3.82 -2.42 1.85
CA GLY A 93 -2.51 -1.79 1.65
C GLY A 93 -2.36 -1.23 0.23
N MET A 94 -2.73 -2.01 -0.78
CA MET A 94 -2.72 -1.59 -2.19
C MET A 94 -3.70 -0.46 -2.48
N ILE A 95 -4.93 -0.54 -1.96
CA ILE A 95 -5.95 0.51 -2.13
C ILE A 95 -5.49 1.82 -1.48
N ARG A 96 -4.88 1.74 -0.28
CA ARG A 96 -4.32 2.89 0.42
C ARG A 96 -3.28 3.62 -0.42
N HIS A 97 -2.34 2.90 -1.02
CA HIS A 97 -1.30 3.51 -1.86
C HIS A 97 -1.85 4.10 -3.18
N ALA A 98 -2.84 3.46 -3.79
CA ALA A 98 -3.45 3.96 -5.02
C ALA A 98 -4.32 5.21 -4.81
N ARG A 99 -4.94 5.35 -3.63
CA ARG A 99 -5.79 6.52 -3.28
C ARG A 99 -5.07 7.61 -2.51
N SER A 100 -3.89 7.35 -1.97
CA SER A 100 -3.08 8.38 -1.33
C SER A 100 -2.54 9.40 -2.33
N PRO A 101 -2.28 10.65 -1.90
CA PRO A 101 -1.57 11.63 -2.71
C PRO A 101 -0.27 11.04 -3.26
N ILE A 102 -0.02 11.26 -4.55
CA ILE A 102 1.21 10.81 -5.22
C ILE A 102 2.09 12.03 -5.43
N VAL A 103 3.28 11.98 -4.86
CA VAL A 103 4.27 13.04 -4.91
C VAL A 103 5.55 12.54 -5.57
N ARG A 104 6.37 13.44 -6.11
CA ARG A 104 7.72 13.05 -6.56
C ARG A 104 8.54 12.59 -5.36
N ALA A 105 9.32 11.53 -5.53
CA ALA A 105 10.21 11.02 -4.49
C ALA A 105 11.43 11.93 -4.28
N THR A 106 11.93 12.53 -5.36
CA THR A 106 12.95 13.58 -5.33
C THR A 106 12.29 14.96 -5.41
N PRO A 107 12.77 15.94 -4.62
CA PRO A 107 12.41 17.34 -4.81
C PRO A 107 12.65 17.74 -6.26
N ASP A 108 11.71 18.48 -6.85
CA ASP A 108 11.89 18.98 -8.21
C ASP A 108 13.10 19.94 -8.23
N PRO A 109 14.16 19.68 -9.01
CA PRO A 109 15.32 20.57 -9.08
C PRO A 109 14.93 21.97 -9.58
N ASN A 110 13.83 22.09 -10.33
CA ASN A 110 13.29 23.37 -10.81
C ASN A 110 12.32 24.01 -9.82
N ARG A 111 12.08 23.42 -8.64
CA ARG A 111 11.36 24.09 -7.56
C ARG A 111 12.30 25.13 -6.96
N SER A 112 12.34 26.30 -7.60
CA SER A 112 12.91 27.49 -7.01
C SER A 112 12.34 27.62 -5.60
N TYR A 113 13.22 27.64 -4.59
CA TYR A 113 12.90 27.89 -3.18
C TYR A 113 12.43 29.34 -2.96
N ALA A 114 11.51 29.83 -3.80
CA ALA A 114 10.80 31.06 -3.57
C ALA A 114 10.02 30.86 -2.26
N ARG A 115 10.67 31.29 -1.17
CA ARG A 115 10.08 31.49 0.14
C ARG A 115 8.68 32.01 -0.08
N ARG A 116 7.67 31.29 0.40
CA ARG A 116 6.45 31.97 0.83
C ARG A 116 6.95 32.88 1.97
N MET A 117 7.18 34.15 1.64
CA MET A 117 7.29 35.17 2.67
C MET A 117 5.97 35.17 3.45
N PRO A 118 6.03 35.28 4.78
CA PRO A 118 4.87 35.26 5.66
C PRO A 118 3.87 36.37 5.32
#